data_AF-A0A924IX57-F1
#
_entry.id   AF-A0A924IX57-F1
#
_cell.length_a   1.000
_cell.length_b   1.000
_cell.length_c   1.000
_cell.angle_alpha   90.00
_cell.angle_beta   90.00
_cell.angle_gamma   90.00
#
_symmetry.space_group_name_H-M   'P 1'
#
loop_
_entity.id
_entity.type
_entity.pdbx_description
1 polymer ?
#
loop_
_entity_poly.entity_id
_entity_poly.type
_entity_poly.pdbx_seq_one_letter_code
_entity_poly.pdbx_strand_id
1 'polypeptide(L)'
;MNTLIGNFKQDLLLLKSEIKTVYTSNNNIEPLYDGPLNPEEYFTCHENGKKKILWLLKEPYGIEESGSSLEDWFSDPEFAQKDKHTLTLKRIAYIFFGILNNKLSDDIDYLNPDMIREMKYIAWVNIQKIPKKDDWKTNDAEIIAAYNNANIRTVLKKQIELLQPDIIICGNTFKIVCDDLLKSDYIGSFGDTDYRIRNQSIVIDAYHPSYYKGENNEKIYINNVLHAVNAGFENLSA
;
A
#
# COMPACT_ATOMS: atom_id res chain seq x y z
N MET A 1 -3.51 16.29 -20.78
CA MET A 1 -3.36 14.89 -20.33
C MET A 1 -1.94 14.39 -20.59
N ASN A 2 -1.46 14.31 -21.84
CA ASN A 2 -0.10 13.84 -22.18
C ASN A 2 1.04 14.59 -21.45
N THR A 3 0.94 15.92 -21.32
CA THR A 3 1.95 16.72 -20.61
C THR A 3 1.94 16.47 -19.09
N LEU A 4 0.77 16.22 -18.50
CA LEU A 4 0.64 15.96 -17.06
C LEU A 4 1.21 14.58 -16.69
N ILE A 5 0.88 13.55 -17.48
CA ILE A 5 1.45 12.20 -17.33
C ILE A 5 2.97 12.23 -17.57
N GLY A 6 3.43 13.00 -18.56
CA GLY A 6 4.86 13.21 -18.81
C GLY A 6 5.60 13.78 -17.60
N ASN A 7 5.01 14.77 -16.93
CA ASN A 7 5.58 15.36 -15.71
C ASN A 7 5.67 14.34 -14.57
N PHE A 8 4.59 13.58 -14.30
CA PHE A 8 4.62 12.56 -13.23
C PHE A 8 5.64 11.45 -13.49
N LYS A 9 5.79 11.00 -14.75
CA LYS A 9 6.82 10.01 -15.11
C LYS A 9 8.22 10.55 -14.84
N GLN A 10 8.47 11.84 -15.14
CA GLN A 10 9.74 12.50 -14.85
C GLN A 10 9.99 12.64 -13.35
N ASP A 11 8.98 13.06 -12.57
CA ASP A 11 9.09 13.20 -11.11
C ASP A 11 9.36 11.85 -10.43
N LEU A 12 8.73 10.77 -10.90
CA LEU A 12 9.04 9.41 -10.44
C LEU A 12 10.49 9.02 -10.74
N LEU A 13 11.05 9.37 -11.90
CA LEU A 13 12.45 9.09 -12.24
C LEU A 13 13.42 9.86 -11.35
N LEU A 14 13.11 11.12 -11.05
CA LEU A 14 13.88 11.94 -10.11
C LEU A 14 13.84 11.32 -8.70
N LEU A 15 12.65 10.95 -8.24
CA LEU A 15 12.47 10.30 -6.93
C LEU A 15 13.25 8.97 -6.83
N LYS A 16 13.25 8.15 -7.89
CA LYS A 16 14.06 6.92 -7.95
C LYS A 16 15.55 7.21 -7.77
N SER A 17 16.04 8.27 -8.40
CA SER A 17 17.45 8.70 -8.28
C SER A 17 17.79 9.16 -6.85
N GLU A 18 16.87 9.86 -6.19
CA GLU A 18 17.00 10.23 -4.78
C GLU A 18 17.01 9.00 -3.85
N ILE A 19 16.07 8.06 -4.04
CA ILE A 19 16.02 6.80 -3.29
C ILE A 19 17.36 6.05 -3.43
N LYS A 20 17.85 5.89 -4.66
CA LYS A 20 19.14 5.24 -4.92
C LYS A 20 20.27 5.91 -4.14
N THR A 21 20.34 7.24 -4.20
CA THR A 21 21.37 8.00 -3.50
C THR A 21 21.31 7.75 -1.99
N VAL A 22 20.13 7.83 -1.38
CA VAL A 22 19.97 7.65 0.08
C VAL A 22 20.33 6.24 0.55
N TYR A 23 20.02 5.21 -0.24
CA TYR A 23 20.18 3.81 0.17
C TYR A 23 21.52 3.19 -0.25
N THR A 24 22.07 3.53 -1.43
CA THR A 24 23.36 3.00 -1.88
C THR A 24 24.53 3.57 -1.08
N SER A 25 24.44 4.81 -0.59
CA SER A 25 25.44 5.38 0.33
C SER A 25 25.66 4.57 1.61
N ASN A 26 24.72 3.70 1.97
CA ASN A 26 24.74 2.97 3.23
C ASN A 26 25.17 1.50 3.11
N ASN A 27 24.85 0.78 2.02
CA ASN A 27 24.92 -0.70 2.05
C ASN A 27 25.35 -1.43 0.76
N ASN A 28 25.69 -0.75 -0.36
CA ASN A 28 25.98 -1.40 -1.66
C ASN A 28 24.87 -2.38 -2.16
N ILE A 29 23.65 -2.28 -1.65
CA ILE A 29 22.48 -3.05 -2.08
C ILE A 29 21.59 -2.13 -2.92
N GLU A 30 21.07 -2.62 -4.04
CA GLU A 30 20.09 -1.88 -4.85
C GLU A 30 18.77 -1.79 -4.08
N PRO A 31 18.26 -0.58 -3.78
CA PRO A 31 17.00 -0.43 -3.06
C PRO A 31 15.81 -0.76 -3.94
N LEU A 32 14.71 -1.20 -3.32
CA LEU A 32 13.41 -1.20 -3.98
C LEU A 32 12.92 0.24 -4.14
N TYR A 33 12.51 0.60 -5.36
CA TYR A 33 12.00 1.93 -5.63
C TYR A 33 10.54 2.10 -5.23
N ASP A 34 9.74 1.05 -5.44
CA ASP A 34 8.28 0.96 -5.25
C ASP A 34 7.49 2.21 -5.69
N GLY A 35 6.19 2.23 -5.46
CA GLY A 35 5.26 3.24 -5.96
C GLY A 35 4.06 2.64 -6.70
N PRO A 36 3.52 3.32 -7.73
CA PRO A 36 2.32 2.87 -8.42
C PRO A 36 2.64 1.67 -9.30
N LEU A 37 1.82 0.62 -9.20
CA LEU A 37 1.95 -0.62 -9.97
C LEU A 37 1.80 -0.36 -11.48
N ASN A 38 0.84 0.52 -11.83
CA ASN A 38 0.73 1.11 -13.16
C ASN A 38 0.65 2.63 -13.02
N PRO A 39 1.76 3.37 -13.24
CA PRO A 39 1.78 4.82 -13.06
C PRO A 39 0.72 5.57 -13.87
N GLU A 40 0.47 5.13 -15.11
CA GLU A 40 -0.47 5.81 -15.99
C GLU A 40 -1.89 5.72 -15.46
N GLU A 41 -2.34 4.50 -15.16
CA GLU A 41 -3.65 4.22 -14.61
C GLU A 41 -3.82 4.84 -13.22
N TYR A 42 -2.79 4.77 -12.37
CA TYR A 42 -2.81 5.36 -11.03
C TYR A 42 -3.01 6.88 -11.08
N PHE A 43 -2.26 7.60 -11.93
CA PHE A 43 -2.35 9.06 -11.98
C PHE A 43 -3.59 9.59 -12.71
N THR A 44 -4.24 8.78 -13.56
CA THR A 44 -5.47 9.13 -14.29
C THR A 44 -6.74 8.48 -13.71
N CYS A 45 -6.64 7.72 -12.60
CA CYS A 45 -7.76 6.91 -12.10
C CYS A 45 -9.04 7.70 -11.82
N HIS A 46 -8.92 8.96 -11.40
CA HIS A 46 -10.05 9.85 -11.12
C HIS A 46 -10.90 10.13 -12.37
N GLU A 47 -10.32 10.09 -13.57
CA GLU A 47 -11.04 10.25 -14.84
C GLU A 47 -12.02 9.09 -15.09
N ASN A 48 -11.76 7.93 -14.48
CA ASN A 48 -12.61 6.75 -14.53
C ASN A 48 -13.47 6.59 -13.25
N GLY A 49 -13.56 7.63 -12.41
CA GLY A 49 -14.28 7.58 -11.14
C GLY A 49 -13.63 6.67 -10.08
N LYS A 50 -12.39 6.23 -10.29
CA LYS A 50 -11.63 5.36 -9.37
C LYS A 50 -10.76 6.19 -8.43
N LYS A 51 -10.32 5.58 -7.33
CA LYS A 51 -9.52 6.23 -6.28
C LYS A 51 -8.06 5.78 -6.30
N LYS A 52 -7.15 6.68 -5.91
CA LYS A 52 -5.73 6.40 -5.69
C LYS A 52 -5.55 5.78 -4.33
N ILE A 53 -5.07 4.53 -4.29
CA ILE A 53 -4.90 3.78 -3.05
C ILE A 53 -3.42 3.54 -2.83
N LEU A 54 -2.90 3.98 -1.70
CA LEU A 54 -1.54 3.69 -1.25
C LEU A 54 -1.56 2.65 -0.13
N TRP A 55 -0.82 1.56 -0.31
CA TRP A 55 -0.53 0.61 0.75
C TRP A 55 0.87 0.84 1.33
N LEU A 56 0.96 1.19 2.62
CA LEU A 56 2.21 1.49 3.31
C LEU A 56 2.66 0.31 4.18
N LEU A 57 3.78 -0.31 3.80
CA LEU A 57 4.38 -1.47 4.44
C LEU A 57 5.75 -1.19 5.07
N LYS A 58 6.29 -2.19 5.77
CA LYS A 58 7.56 -2.11 6.49
C LYS A 58 8.76 -2.21 5.56
N GLU A 59 8.94 -3.35 4.91
CA GLU A 59 10.09 -3.69 4.08
C GLU A 59 9.70 -4.72 3.01
N PRO A 60 10.45 -4.80 1.89
CA PRO A 60 10.29 -5.88 0.91
C PRO A 60 10.72 -7.23 1.48
N TYR A 61 10.01 -8.30 1.09
CA TYR A 61 10.51 -9.66 1.30
C TYR A 61 11.73 -9.94 0.40
N GLY A 62 12.65 -10.78 0.88
CA GLY A 62 13.85 -11.17 0.14
C GLY A 62 13.52 -11.74 -1.24
N ILE A 63 14.30 -11.34 -2.25
CA ILE A 63 14.10 -11.69 -3.67
C ILE A 63 14.30 -13.20 -3.91
N GLU A 64 14.97 -13.91 -3.01
CA GLU A 64 15.47 -15.27 -3.29
C GLU A 64 14.63 -16.41 -2.70
N GLU A 65 13.77 -16.19 -1.69
CA GLU A 65 13.07 -17.32 -1.04
C GLU A 65 11.58 -17.05 -0.75
N SER A 66 10.75 -17.64 -1.62
CA SER A 66 9.36 -18.04 -1.38
C SER A 66 8.27 -16.95 -1.32
N GLY A 67 8.08 -16.26 -2.44
CA GLY A 67 6.83 -15.55 -2.71
C GLY A 67 6.90 -14.80 -4.04
N SER A 68 5.89 -14.92 -4.88
CA SER A 68 5.73 -14.02 -6.03
C SER A 68 5.51 -12.59 -5.55
N SER A 69 6.18 -11.63 -6.17
CA SER A 69 6.00 -10.21 -5.90
C SER A 69 4.60 -9.74 -6.32
N LEU A 70 4.18 -8.55 -5.87
CA LEU A 70 2.93 -7.96 -6.34
C LEU A 70 2.98 -7.72 -7.87
N GLU A 71 4.15 -7.39 -8.38
CA GLU A 71 4.44 -7.21 -9.80
C GLU A 71 4.29 -8.51 -10.58
N ASP A 72 4.74 -9.64 -10.02
CA ASP A 72 4.52 -10.96 -10.62
C ASP A 72 3.03 -11.31 -10.65
N TRP A 73 2.32 -11.03 -9.55
CA TRP A 73 0.88 -11.22 -9.45
C TRP A 73 0.10 -10.43 -10.49
N PHE A 74 0.51 -9.19 -10.71
CA PHE A 74 -0.12 -8.30 -11.67
C PHE A 74 0.21 -8.67 -13.12
N SER A 75 1.43 -9.14 -13.36
CA SER A 75 1.88 -9.55 -14.69
C SER A 75 1.26 -10.86 -15.15
N ASP A 76 0.91 -11.75 -14.22
CA ASP A 76 0.19 -12.99 -14.50
C ASP A 76 -1.01 -13.20 -13.55
N PRO A 77 -2.17 -12.59 -13.87
CA PRO A 77 -3.38 -12.72 -13.06
C PRO A 77 -3.92 -14.16 -12.96
N GLU A 78 -3.61 -15.02 -13.93
CA GLU A 78 -4.03 -16.43 -13.90
C GLU A 78 -3.20 -17.25 -12.91
N PHE A 79 -1.89 -16.97 -12.84
CA PHE A 79 -1.01 -17.49 -11.82
C PHE A 79 -1.44 -17.01 -10.42
N ALA A 80 -1.65 -15.70 -10.25
CA ALA A 80 -2.05 -15.10 -8.99
C ALA A 80 -3.35 -15.70 -8.42
N GLN A 81 -4.34 -15.98 -9.27
CA GLN A 81 -5.56 -16.68 -8.85
C GLN A 81 -5.26 -18.06 -8.23
N LYS A 82 -4.31 -18.81 -8.81
CA LYS A 82 -3.98 -20.18 -8.40
C LYS A 82 -2.97 -20.24 -7.27
N ASP A 83 -2.20 -19.17 -7.05
CA ASP A 83 -1.20 -19.09 -6.00
C ASP A 83 -1.84 -19.22 -4.61
N LYS A 84 -1.46 -20.26 -3.88
CA LYS A 84 -1.96 -20.54 -2.52
C LYS A 84 -1.01 -20.02 -1.43
N HIS A 85 0.17 -19.54 -1.81
CA HIS A 85 1.26 -19.24 -0.90
C HIS A 85 1.28 -17.78 -0.42
N THR A 86 0.48 -16.89 -1.04
CA THR A 86 0.49 -15.45 -0.77
C THR A 86 -0.85 -14.94 -0.24
N LEU A 87 -1.28 -15.43 0.92
CA LEU A 87 -2.52 -14.98 1.60
C LEU A 87 -2.58 -13.46 1.82
N THR A 88 -1.44 -12.82 2.03
CA THR A 88 -1.33 -11.36 2.15
C THR A 88 -1.82 -10.67 0.87
N LEU A 89 -1.33 -11.08 -0.31
CA LEU A 89 -1.68 -10.46 -1.59
C LEU A 89 -3.16 -10.70 -1.92
N LYS A 90 -3.71 -11.88 -1.59
CA LYS A 90 -5.15 -12.16 -1.70
C LYS A 90 -5.99 -11.16 -0.94
N ARG A 91 -5.69 -10.94 0.34
CA ARG A 91 -6.44 -10.02 1.20
C ARG A 91 -6.37 -8.59 0.71
N ILE A 92 -5.19 -8.17 0.24
CA ILE A 92 -5.00 -6.85 -0.37
C ILE A 92 -5.84 -6.71 -1.64
N ALA A 93 -5.86 -7.73 -2.50
CA ALA A 93 -6.69 -7.73 -3.71
C ALA A 93 -8.19 -7.63 -3.38
N TYR A 94 -8.68 -8.36 -2.36
CA TYR A 94 -10.07 -8.26 -1.89
C TYR A 94 -10.42 -6.87 -1.37
N ILE A 95 -9.58 -6.31 -0.48
CA ILE A 95 -9.78 -4.96 0.08
C ILE A 95 -9.81 -3.93 -1.06
N PHE A 96 -8.83 -4.00 -1.94
CA PHE A 96 -8.72 -3.08 -3.05
C PHE A 96 -9.92 -3.15 -4.00
N PHE A 97 -10.33 -4.36 -4.39
CA PHE A 97 -11.49 -4.56 -5.25
C PHE A 97 -12.79 -4.09 -4.58
N GLY A 98 -12.95 -4.35 -3.28
CA GLY A 98 -14.08 -3.87 -2.49
C GLY A 98 -14.17 -2.35 -2.45
N ILE A 99 -13.05 -1.66 -2.24
CA ILE A 99 -12.98 -0.18 -2.26
C ILE A 99 -13.39 0.36 -3.64
N LEU A 100 -12.81 -0.18 -4.71
CA LEU A 100 -13.03 0.36 -6.06
C LEU A 100 -14.42 0.11 -6.64
N ASN A 101 -15.16 -0.85 -6.07
CA ASN A 101 -16.47 -1.26 -6.54
C ASN A 101 -17.56 -1.07 -5.49
N ASN A 102 -17.23 -0.46 -4.35
CA ASN A 102 -18.11 -0.27 -3.20
C ASN A 102 -18.83 -1.57 -2.79
N LYS A 103 -18.06 -2.63 -2.56
CA LYS A 103 -18.54 -3.96 -2.18
C LYS A 103 -17.92 -4.41 -0.87
N LEU A 104 -18.68 -5.11 -0.03
CA LEU A 104 -18.18 -5.85 1.13
C LEU A 104 -17.67 -7.24 0.71
N SER A 105 -16.88 -7.89 1.56
CA SER A 105 -16.29 -9.20 1.25
C SER A 105 -17.31 -10.28 0.94
N ASP A 106 -18.52 -10.20 1.52
CA ASP A 106 -19.60 -11.16 1.27
C ASP A 106 -20.20 -11.00 -0.14
N ASP A 107 -20.02 -9.84 -0.78
CA ASP A 107 -20.50 -9.53 -2.13
C ASP A 107 -19.41 -9.72 -3.22
N ILE A 108 -18.22 -10.17 -2.80
CA ILE A 108 -17.09 -10.43 -3.69
C ILE A 108 -16.94 -11.94 -3.84
N ASP A 109 -17.04 -12.41 -5.08
CA ASP A 109 -16.81 -13.81 -5.42
C ASP A 109 -15.35 -14.25 -5.13
N TYR A 110 -15.02 -15.48 -5.48
CA TYR A 110 -13.65 -15.96 -5.43
C TYR A 110 -12.71 -15.05 -6.26
N LEU A 111 -11.47 -14.87 -5.76
CA LEU A 111 -10.43 -14.11 -6.44
C LEU A 111 -10.31 -14.57 -7.90
N ASN A 112 -10.38 -13.61 -8.82
CA ASN A 112 -10.31 -13.88 -10.24
C ASN A 112 -9.36 -12.89 -10.96
N PRO A 113 -8.97 -13.18 -12.20
CA PRO A 113 -8.06 -12.33 -12.96
C PRO A 113 -8.50 -10.87 -13.10
N ASP A 114 -9.80 -10.59 -13.17
CA ASP A 114 -10.29 -9.22 -13.34
C ASP A 114 -10.09 -8.41 -12.06
N MET A 115 -10.33 -9.00 -10.89
CA MET A 115 -10.03 -8.36 -9.60
C MET A 115 -8.55 -8.00 -9.48
N ILE A 116 -7.66 -8.88 -9.93
CA ILE A 116 -6.20 -8.65 -9.90
C ILE A 116 -5.81 -7.54 -10.88
N ARG A 117 -6.42 -7.50 -12.08
CA ARG A 117 -6.18 -6.42 -13.06
C ARG A 117 -6.62 -5.05 -12.56
N GLU A 118 -7.66 -4.99 -11.73
CA GLU A 118 -8.08 -3.72 -11.13
C GLU A 118 -6.99 -3.12 -10.23
N MET A 119 -6.09 -3.94 -9.67
CA MET A 119 -4.97 -3.48 -8.82
C MET A 119 -4.04 -2.48 -9.51
N LYS A 120 -4.19 -2.22 -10.81
CA LYS A 120 -3.47 -1.16 -11.54
C LYS A 120 -3.59 0.25 -10.93
N TYR A 121 -4.59 0.51 -10.09
CA TYR A 121 -4.74 1.78 -9.36
C TYR A 121 -4.11 1.79 -7.95
N ILE A 122 -3.36 0.74 -7.58
CA ILE A 122 -2.63 0.69 -6.31
C ILE A 122 -1.22 1.26 -6.45
N ALA A 123 -0.79 1.95 -5.41
CA ALA A 123 0.61 2.19 -5.12
C ALA A 123 1.02 1.43 -3.87
N TRP A 124 2.24 0.92 -3.91
CA TRP A 124 2.87 0.23 -2.79
C TRP A 124 4.09 1.01 -2.35
N VAL A 125 4.23 1.27 -1.05
CA VAL A 125 5.42 1.92 -0.51
C VAL A 125 5.87 1.17 0.74
N ASN A 126 7.15 0.83 0.79
CA ASN A 126 7.80 0.31 1.98
C ASN A 126 8.57 1.43 2.68
N ILE A 127 8.56 1.45 4.02
CA ILE A 127 9.35 2.39 4.83
C ILE A 127 10.85 2.14 4.61
N GLN A 128 11.28 0.89 4.76
CA GLN A 128 12.61 0.40 4.45
C GLN A 128 12.62 -0.07 2.99
N LYS A 129 13.61 0.35 2.19
CA LYS A 129 13.72 -0.07 0.78
C LYS A 129 14.64 -1.25 0.54
N ILE A 130 15.45 -1.62 1.54
CA ILE A 130 16.33 -2.78 1.45
C ILE A 130 15.53 -4.03 1.83
N PRO A 131 15.53 -5.08 1.00
CA PRO A 131 14.85 -6.32 1.35
C PRO A 131 15.51 -6.96 2.57
N LYS A 132 14.71 -7.62 3.38
CA LYS A 132 15.24 -8.40 4.49
C LYS A 132 15.99 -9.63 3.97
N LYS A 133 17.21 -9.86 4.45
CA LYS A 133 18.10 -10.91 3.94
C LYS A 133 17.77 -12.33 4.43
N ASP A 134 17.36 -12.53 5.69
CA ASP A 134 17.48 -13.88 6.28
C ASP A 134 16.37 -14.31 7.26
N ASP A 135 15.26 -13.57 7.42
CA ASP A 135 14.21 -13.99 8.38
C ASP A 135 12.80 -13.49 7.99
N TRP A 136 11.80 -14.35 8.22
CA TRP A 136 10.39 -14.13 7.88
C TRP A 136 9.66 -13.16 8.83
N LYS A 137 10.26 -12.79 9.97
CA LYS A 137 9.67 -11.82 10.92
C LYS A 137 10.31 -10.44 10.88
N THR A 138 9.65 -9.41 10.36
CA THR A 138 10.17 -8.05 10.46
C THR A 138 10.55 -7.66 11.90
N ASN A 139 11.74 -7.08 12.07
CA ASN A 139 12.17 -6.47 13.32
C ASN A 139 11.70 -5.00 13.35
N ASP A 140 10.65 -4.72 14.13
CA ASP A 140 10.08 -3.36 14.22
C ASP A 140 11.12 -2.31 14.62
N ALA A 141 12.14 -2.67 15.41
CA ALA A 141 13.20 -1.75 15.81
C ALA A 141 14.08 -1.31 14.62
N GLU A 142 14.33 -2.20 13.66
CA GLU A 142 15.10 -1.88 12.45
C GLU A 142 14.30 -0.95 11.52
N ILE A 143 12.99 -1.18 11.40
CA ILE A 143 12.10 -0.32 10.61
C ILE A 143 12.00 1.07 11.25
N ILE A 144 11.86 1.14 12.58
CA ILE A 144 11.87 2.41 13.31
C ILE A 144 13.21 3.13 13.16
N ALA A 145 14.33 2.40 13.25
CA ALA A 145 15.66 2.98 13.04
C ALA A 145 15.84 3.51 11.61
N ALA A 146 15.37 2.78 10.60
CA ALA A 146 15.36 3.23 9.22
C ALA A 146 14.50 4.49 9.06
N TYR A 147 13.31 4.52 9.65
CA TYR A 147 12.43 5.68 9.61
C TYR A 147 13.01 6.91 10.30
N ASN A 148 13.72 6.72 11.41
CA ASN A 148 14.37 7.80 12.15
C ASN A 148 15.54 8.44 11.39
N ASN A 149 16.05 7.80 10.33
CA ASN A 149 17.00 8.43 9.42
C ASN A 149 16.32 9.57 8.65
N ALA A 150 16.79 10.80 8.86
CA ALA A 150 16.19 12.00 8.28
C ALA A 150 16.12 11.98 6.74
N ASN A 151 17.11 11.38 6.06
CA ASN A 151 17.13 11.30 4.61
C ASN A 151 16.07 10.31 4.10
N ILE A 152 15.94 9.15 4.76
CA ILE A 152 14.90 8.16 4.43
C ILE A 152 13.51 8.77 4.63
N ARG A 153 13.26 9.39 5.79
CA ARG A 153 11.98 10.05 6.06
C ARG A 153 11.67 11.16 5.05
N THR A 154 12.67 11.95 4.65
CA THR A 154 12.49 13.00 3.65
C THR A 154 12.06 12.43 2.30
N VAL A 155 12.71 11.35 1.85
CA VAL A 155 12.37 10.68 0.60
C VAL A 155 11.00 10.01 0.67
N LEU A 156 10.65 9.35 1.77
CA LEU A 156 9.31 8.78 1.98
C LEU A 156 8.22 9.87 1.95
N LYS A 157 8.47 11.01 2.58
CA LYS A 157 7.55 12.16 2.55
C LYS A 157 7.33 12.65 1.11
N LYS A 158 8.41 12.88 0.36
CA LYS A 158 8.33 13.24 -1.06
C LYS A 158 7.57 12.19 -1.88
N GLN A 159 7.80 10.90 -1.62
CA GLN A 159 7.12 9.81 -2.31
C GLN A 159 5.60 9.86 -2.07
N ILE A 160 5.15 9.97 -0.82
CA ILE A 160 3.71 10.05 -0.52
C ILE A 160 3.10 11.34 -1.07
N GLU A 161 3.81 12.48 -0.98
CA GLU A 161 3.36 13.76 -1.54
C GLU A 161 3.23 13.72 -3.06
N LEU A 162 4.13 13.03 -3.76
CA LEU A 162 4.04 12.82 -5.20
C LEU A 162 2.86 11.92 -5.59
N LEU A 163 2.62 10.87 -4.80
CA LEU A 163 1.55 9.90 -5.07
C LEU A 163 0.15 10.45 -4.82
N GLN A 164 0.00 11.47 -3.98
CA GLN A 164 -1.29 12.11 -3.64
C GLN A 164 -2.46 11.10 -3.47
N PRO A 165 -2.33 10.10 -2.59
CA PRO A 165 -3.36 9.07 -2.44
C PRO A 165 -4.65 9.64 -1.83
N ASP A 166 -5.80 9.14 -2.28
CA ASP A 166 -7.09 9.41 -1.63
C ASP A 166 -7.21 8.57 -0.35
N ILE A 167 -6.62 7.37 -0.36
CA ILE A 167 -6.67 6.41 0.74
C ILE A 167 -5.25 5.90 1.01
N ILE A 168 -4.83 5.95 2.27
CA ILE A 168 -3.56 5.40 2.75
C ILE A 168 -3.88 4.26 3.72
N ILE A 169 -3.51 3.04 3.38
CA ILE A 169 -3.69 1.86 4.25
C ILE A 169 -2.35 1.48 4.86
N CYS A 170 -2.24 1.60 6.18
CA CYS A 170 -1.05 1.22 6.93
C CYS A 170 -1.15 -0.25 7.35
N GLY A 171 -0.30 -1.13 6.80
CA GLY A 171 -0.25 -2.54 7.20
C GLY A 171 0.60 -2.76 8.46
N ASN A 172 0.09 -2.38 9.63
CA ASN A 172 0.82 -2.36 10.91
C ASN A 172 2.06 -1.44 10.88
N THR A 173 1.92 -0.30 10.21
CA THR A 173 2.98 0.72 10.07
C THR A 173 2.59 2.09 10.62
N PHE A 174 1.30 2.32 10.93
CA PHE A 174 0.82 3.63 11.37
C PHE A 174 1.56 4.15 12.60
N LYS A 175 1.74 3.30 13.62
CA LYS A 175 2.50 3.59 14.85
C LYS A 175 3.93 4.10 14.64
N ILE A 176 4.51 3.90 13.45
CA ILE A 176 5.86 4.34 13.10
C ILE A 176 5.82 5.75 12.48
N VAL A 177 4.75 6.07 11.74
CA VAL A 177 4.68 7.23 10.84
C VAL A 177 3.62 8.27 11.23
N CYS A 178 2.84 8.00 12.29
CA CYS A 178 1.67 8.78 12.67
C CYS A 178 1.99 10.22 13.09
N ASP A 179 3.13 10.42 13.76
CA ASP A 179 3.44 11.70 14.42
C ASP A 179 3.96 12.77 13.45
N ASP A 180 4.48 12.38 12.29
CA ASP A 180 5.14 13.29 11.35
C ASP A 180 4.72 13.13 9.89
N LEU A 181 4.75 11.92 9.33
CA LEU A 181 4.43 11.69 7.91
C LEU A 181 2.92 11.70 7.65
N LEU A 182 2.16 10.97 8.48
CA LEU A 182 0.73 10.78 8.29
C LEU A 182 -0.17 11.61 9.22
N LYS A 183 0.39 12.49 10.07
CA LYS A 183 -0.31 13.45 10.95
C LYS A 183 -1.78 13.62 10.59
N SER A 184 -2.64 12.88 11.28
CA SER A 184 -4.06 12.69 10.93
C SER A 184 -4.94 12.68 12.17
N ASP A 185 -6.15 13.18 12.00
CA ASP A 185 -7.15 13.29 13.04
C ASP A 185 -7.91 11.97 13.15
N TYR A 186 -7.91 11.38 14.35
CA TYR A 186 -8.67 10.17 14.62
C TYR A 186 -10.18 10.45 14.50
N ILE A 187 -10.88 9.58 13.78
CA ILE A 187 -12.34 9.70 13.59
C ILE A 187 -13.08 8.57 14.30
N GLY A 188 -12.68 7.32 14.08
CA GLY A 188 -13.39 6.17 14.61
C GLY A 188 -12.71 4.85 14.29
N SER A 189 -13.41 3.75 14.58
CA SER A 189 -12.90 2.40 14.37
C SER A 189 -14.00 1.40 14.00
N PHE A 190 -13.60 0.35 13.29
CA PHE A 190 -14.40 -0.84 13.01
C PHE A 190 -13.59 -2.07 13.44
N GLY A 191 -13.98 -2.66 14.58
CA GLY A 191 -13.16 -3.70 15.23
C GLY A 191 -11.77 -3.16 15.57
N ASP A 192 -10.74 -3.86 15.11
CA ASP A 192 -9.33 -3.52 15.31
C ASP A 192 -8.74 -2.64 14.18
N THR A 193 -9.59 -1.93 13.43
CA THR A 193 -9.18 -1.04 12.33
C THR A 193 -9.63 0.38 12.62
N ASP A 194 -8.68 1.28 12.83
CA ASP A 194 -8.96 2.71 13.01
C ASP A 194 -8.95 3.42 11.67
N TYR A 195 -9.78 4.46 11.55
CA TYR A 195 -9.70 5.40 10.44
C TYR A 195 -9.58 6.83 10.90
N ARG A 196 -8.87 7.59 10.08
CA ARG A 196 -8.43 8.95 10.36
C ARG A 196 -8.52 9.78 9.09
N ILE A 197 -8.54 11.10 9.25
CA ILE A 197 -8.50 12.03 8.12
C ILE A 197 -7.19 12.83 8.15
N ARG A 198 -6.54 12.90 6.99
CA ARG A 198 -5.35 13.72 6.73
C ARG A 198 -5.64 14.59 5.52
N ASN A 199 -5.90 15.88 5.73
CA ASN A 199 -6.34 16.79 4.66
C ASN A 199 -7.59 16.22 3.96
N GLN A 200 -7.49 15.81 2.70
CA GLN A 200 -8.56 15.18 1.91
C GLN A 200 -8.33 13.67 1.72
N SER A 201 -7.38 13.06 2.44
CA SER A 201 -7.06 11.65 2.37
C SER A 201 -7.59 10.91 3.60
N ILE A 202 -8.07 9.70 3.39
CA ILE A 202 -8.43 8.75 4.46
C ILE A 202 -7.16 7.97 4.83
N VAL A 203 -6.87 7.86 6.12
CA VAL A 203 -5.78 7.04 6.64
C VAL A 203 -6.37 5.90 7.46
N ILE A 204 -6.04 4.68 7.09
CA ILE A 204 -6.47 3.45 7.76
C ILE A 204 -5.28 2.89 8.55
N ASP A 205 -5.44 2.74 9.85
CA ASP A 205 -4.53 1.97 10.71
C ASP A 205 -5.09 0.55 10.84
N ALA A 206 -4.52 -0.37 10.06
CA ALA A 206 -4.95 -1.75 10.03
C ALA A 206 -3.82 -2.66 10.54
N TYR A 207 -4.20 -3.77 11.17
CA TYR A 207 -3.26 -4.87 11.37
C TYR A 207 -2.70 -5.41 10.04
N HIS A 208 -1.53 -6.05 10.11
CA HIS A 208 -0.88 -6.60 8.93
C HIS A 208 -1.75 -7.73 8.32
N PRO A 209 -1.99 -7.77 6.99
CA PRO A 209 -2.91 -8.73 6.39
C PRO A 209 -2.54 -10.19 6.65
N SER A 210 -1.27 -10.52 6.88
CA SER A 210 -0.84 -11.91 7.17
C SER A 210 -1.29 -12.46 8.53
N TYR A 211 -1.75 -11.62 9.47
CA TYR A 211 -2.04 -12.03 10.84
C TYR A 211 -3.28 -12.92 10.98
N TYR A 212 -4.24 -12.78 10.06
CA TYR A 212 -5.54 -13.45 10.15
C TYR A 212 -5.48 -14.89 9.65
N LYS A 213 -6.05 -15.81 10.44
CA LYS A 213 -6.20 -17.24 10.12
C LYS A 213 -7.66 -17.66 10.21
N GLY A 214 -8.13 -18.40 9.20
CA GLY A 214 -9.52 -18.86 9.08
C GLY A 214 -10.41 -17.89 8.30
N GLU A 215 -11.36 -18.42 7.52
CA GLU A 215 -12.19 -17.68 6.57
C GLU A 215 -13.03 -16.57 7.24
N ASN A 216 -13.66 -16.85 8.38
CA ASN A 216 -14.48 -15.86 9.08
C ASN A 216 -13.66 -14.66 9.56
N ASN A 217 -12.46 -14.90 10.10
CA ASN A 217 -11.58 -13.82 10.57
C ASN A 217 -11.04 -12.99 9.39
N GLU A 218 -10.83 -13.63 8.24
CA GLU A 218 -10.42 -12.94 7.01
C GLU A 218 -11.52 -12.01 6.49
N LYS A 219 -12.77 -12.47 6.40
CA LYS A 219 -13.91 -11.64 5.98
C LYS A 219 -14.15 -10.48 6.95
N ILE A 220 -14.09 -10.72 8.25
CA ILE A 220 -14.21 -9.66 9.27
C ILE A 220 -13.12 -8.60 9.07
N TYR A 221 -11.86 -9.01 8.90
CA TYR A 221 -10.77 -8.07 8.66
C TYR A 221 -11.00 -7.23 7.40
N ILE A 222 -11.32 -7.87 6.27
CA ILE A 222 -11.58 -7.19 5.01
C ILE A 222 -12.74 -6.20 5.17
N ASN A 223 -13.86 -6.63 5.76
CA ASN A 223 -15.04 -5.79 5.99
C ASN A 223 -14.72 -4.61 6.91
N ASN A 224 -13.94 -4.79 7.97
CA ASN A 224 -13.54 -3.70 8.86
C ASN A 224 -12.78 -2.60 8.11
N VAL A 225 -11.84 -2.98 7.23
CA VAL A 225 -11.12 -2.01 6.39
C VAL A 225 -12.07 -1.31 5.41
N LEU A 226 -13.00 -2.05 4.78
CA LEU A 226 -13.96 -1.50 3.83
C LEU A 226 -14.95 -0.52 4.50
N HIS A 227 -15.49 -0.87 5.67
CA HIS A 227 -16.35 0.01 6.45
C HIS A 227 -15.60 1.28 6.89
N ALA A 228 -14.35 1.13 7.34
CA ALA A 228 -13.49 2.23 7.74
C ALA A 228 -13.24 3.23 6.58
N VAL A 229 -13.00 2.72 5.37
CA VAL A 229 -12.87 3.55 4.16
C VAL A 229 -14.20 4.25 3.81
N ASN A 230 -15.32 3.53 3.82
CA ASN A 230 -16.62 4.11 3.49
C ASN A 230 -17.02 5.23 4.47
N ALA A 231 -16.87 5.00 5.77
CA ALA A 231 -17.10 6.02 6.79
C ALA A 231 -16.16 7.23 6.63
N GLY A 232 -14.90 7.00 6.24
CA GLY A 232 -13.97 8.09 5.92
C GLY A 232 -14.47 8.99 4.79
N PHE A 233 -15.07 8.42 3.73
CA PHE A 233 -15.63 9.21 2.64
C PHE A 233 -16.90 9.96 3.02
N GLU A 234 -17.75 9.36 3.85
CA GLU A 234 -18.92 10.04 4.43
C GLU A 234 -18.48 11.28 5.22
N ASN A 235 -17.45 11.15 6.04
CA ASN A 235 -16.88 12.25 6.82
C ASN A 235 -16.22 13.34 5.98
N LEU A 236 -15.58 13.00 4.85
CA LEU A 236 -15.02 13.99 3.93
C LEU A 236 -16.09 14.77 3.14
N SER A 237 -17.31 14.23 3.08
CA SER A 237 -18.43 14.80 2.33
C SER A 237 -19.38 15.65 3.19
N ALA A 238 -19.18 15.65 4.52
CA ALA A 238 -19.99 16.36 5.51
C ALA A 238 -19.43 17.75 5.82
#